data_AF-A0A8T4ZRE2-F1
#
_entry.id   AF-A0A8T4ZRE2-F1
#
_cell.length_a   1.000
_cell.length_b   1.000
_cell.length_c   1.000
_cell.angle_alpha   90.00
_cell.angle_beta   90.00
_cell.angle_gamma   90.00
#
_symmetry.space_group_name_H-M   'P 1'
#
loop_
_entity.id
_entity.type
_entity.pdbx_description
1 polymer ?
#
loop_
_entity_poly.entity_id
_entity_poly.type
_entity_poly.pdbx_seq_one_letter_code
_entity_poly.pdbx_strand_id
1 'polypeptide(L)'
;MVESAIEDKRITLKEAVKLVPDGAHLFWGGFGFQRPPMAFAHELVRQKKRNLTIYTCGSEMDIDILSGAYVVSRYEMAFYAIEGIGLAPNIQRRIREGAIEIEDYTNLAMALRFLGGALGVPFMPLKSMLGTDLLSKKRFRPKKAELIECPFTGEKIVLVPSVRPDFSIVHASRVDKEGNAQIDGIKGEDIEGARAGKKVIILAEEIVDTEFIRAQPDQTVIPNIYVSHVVECPWGSYPMMVYNYYDYDMEHIRRYYEQCKTEEGWQKYCEEYITSTDSHTDFLKKIGMERLMELKAKKPLPY
;
A
#
# COMPACT_ATOMS: atom_id res chain seq x y z
N MET A 1 -18.84 -16.93 -30.78
CA MET A 1 -18.16 -15.84 -30.05
C MET A 1 -16.69 -16.20 -30.05
N VAL A 2 -15.83 -15.35 -30.60
CA VAL A 2 -14.38 -15.57 -30.51
C VAL A 2 -14.02 -15.28 -29.06
N GLU A 3 -13.56 -16.28 -28.31
CA GLU A 3 -12.96 -16.05 -26.99
C GLU A 3 -11.86 -15.00 -27.19
N SER A 4 -11.98 -13.86 -26.49
CA SER A 4 -10.91 -12.86 -26.49
C SER A 4 -9.63 -13.54 -26.03
N ALA A 5 -8.53 -13.32 -26.74
CA ALA A 5 -7.24 -13.87 -26.36
C ALA A 5 -6.96 -13.54 -24.88
N ILE A 6 -6.76 -14.59 -24.08
CA ILE A 6 -6.45 -14.48 -22.67
C ILE A 6 -5.08 -13.81 -22.54
N GLU A 7 -5.04 -12.59 -22.01
CA GLU A 7 -3.80 -11.84 -21.77
C GLU A 7 -3.15 -12.33 -20.48
N ASP A 8 -1.96 -12.93 -20.58
CA ASP A 8 -1.15 -13.28 -19.42
C ASP A 8 -0.41 -12.04 -18.91
N LYS A 9 -0.80 -11.55 -17.73
CA LYS A 9 -0.28 -10.30 -17.16
C LYS A 9 0.84 -10.53 -16.14
N ARG A 10 1.32 -11.76 -16.01
CA ARG A 10 2.31 -12.13 -15.00
C ARG A 10 3.68 -11.57 -15.35
N ILE A 11 4.31 -10.92 -14.39
CA ILE A 11 5.69 -10.43 -14.44
C ILE A 11 6.37 -10.66 -13.10
N THR A 12 7.70 -10.56 -13.07
CA THR A 12 8.46 -10.64 -11.82
C THR A 12 8.31 -9.36 -10.99
N LEU A 13 8.55 -9.46 -9.68
CA LEU A 13 8.61 -8.29 -8.79
C LEU A 13 9.61 -7.23 -9.26
N LYS A 14 10.77 -7.66 -9.77
CA LYS A 14 11.82 -6.76 -10.30
C LYS A 14 11.32 -5.99 -11.52
N GLU A 15 10.66 -6.66 -12.45
CA GLU A 15 10.07 -6.03 -13.63
C GLU A 15 8.95 -5.05 -13.23
N ALA A 16 8.09 -5.45 -12.31
CA ALA A 16 6.99 -4.61 -11.81
C ALA A 16 7.51 -3.29 -11.20
N VAL A 17 8.51 -3.35 -10.33
CA VAL A 17 9.12 -2.15 -9.74
C VAL A 17 9.88 -1.31 -10.75
N LYS A 18 10.51 -1.94 -11.75
CA LYS A 18 11.23 -1.22 -12.82
C LYS A 18 10.30 -0.28 -13.60
N LEU A 19 9.03 -0.66 -13.77
CA LEU A 19 8.01 0.16 -14.45
C LEU A 19 7.68 1.47 -13.73
N VAL A 20 7.92 1.56 -12.42
CA VAL A 20 7.64 2.77 -11.63
C VAL A 20 8.79 3.76 -11.81
N PRO A 21 8.62 4.90 -12.52
CA PRO A 21 9.67 5.90 -12.63
C PRO A 21 9.84 6.66 -11.31
N ASP A 22 11.01 7.27 -11.13
CA ASP A 22 11.20 8.26 -10.06
C ASP A 22 10.19 9.40 -10.22
N GLY A 23 9.70 9.94 -9.10
CA GLY A 23 8.65 10.97 -9.13
C GLY A 23 7.22 10.44 -9.30
N ALA A 24 7.01 9.14 -9.44
CA ALA A 24 5.67 8.58 -9.65
C ALA A 24 4.75 8.76 -8.43
N HIS A 25 3.45 8.88 -8.73
CA HIS A 25 2.37 8.92 -7.75
C HIS A 25 1.78 7.52 -7.56
N LEU A 26 1.77 7.01 -6.33
CA LEU A 26 1.37 5.64 -6.01
C LEU A 26 0.18 5.62 -5.04
N PHE A 27 -0.91 4.94 -5.38
CA PHE A 27 -1.77 4.39 -4.34
C PHE A 27 -1.07 3.19 -3.72
N TRP A 28 -1.08 3.14 -2.40
CA TRP A 28 -0.40 2.15 -1.61
C TRP A 28 -1.41 1.43 -0.74
N GLY A 29 -1.74 0.20 -1.15
CA GLY A 29 -2.77 -0.62 -0.54
C GLY A 29 -2.37 -1.27 0.78
N GLY A 30 -3.29 -2.07 1.30
CA GLY A 30 -3.23 -2.59 2.66
C GLY A 30 -3.79 -1.60 3.69
N PHE A 31 -3.93 -2.05 4.93
CA PHE A 31 -4.41 -1.23 6.04
C PHE A 31 -3.81 -1.72 7.36
N GLY A 32 -3.04 -0.86 8.02
CA GLY A 32 -2.30 -1.24 9.23
C GLY A 32 -1.40 -2.46 8.98
N PHE A 33 -1.50 -3.47 9.84
CA PHE A 33 -0.79 -4.75 9.68
C PHE A 33 -1.29 -5.62 8.52
N GLN A 34 -2.40 -5.27 7.87
CA GLN A 34 -3.03 -6.16 6.89
C GLN A 34 -2.60 -5.85 5.46
N ARG A 35 -1.84 -6.78 4.88
CA ARG A 35 -1.44 -6.79 3.47
C ARG A 35 -0.70 -5.53 2.95
N PRO A 36 0.14 -4.83 3.72
CA PRO A 36 1.01 -3.83 3.11
C PRO A 36 1.95 -4.51 2.10
N PRO A 37 2.21 -3.93 0.92
CA PRO A 37 3.07 -4.53 -0.10
C PRO A 37 4.56 -4.40 0.25
N MET A 38 4.98 -5.00 1.36
CA MET A 38 6.34 -5.00 1.93
C MET A 38 7.41 -5.44 0.93
N ALA A 39 7.17 -6.53 0.17
CA ALA A 39 8.10 -7.01 -0.84
C ALA A 39 8.33 -5.97 -1.95
N PHE A 40 7.28 -5.25 -2.33
CA PHE A 40 7.39 -4.14 -3.29
C PHE A 40 8.18 -2.97 -2.69
N ALA A 41 7.98 -2.66 -1.41
CA ALA A 41 8.78 -1.64 -0.71
C ALA A 41 10.27 -1.99 -0.68
N HIS A 42 10.62 -3.23 -0.32
CA HIS A 42 12.01 -3.70 -0.34
C HIS A 42 12.63 -3.56 -1.73
N GLU A 43 11.89 -3.95 -2.77
CA GLU A 43 12.39 -3.88 -4.13
C GLU A 43 12.52 -2.44 -4.65
N LEU A 44 11.63 -1.52 -4.25
CA LEU A 44 11.79 -0.08 -4.50
C LEU A 44 13.11 0.46 -3.91
N VAL A 45 13.45 0.01 -2.69
CA VAL A 45 14.71 0.36 -2.02
C VAL A 45 15.92 -0.22 -2.77
N ARG A 46 15.89 -1.52 -3.13
CA ARG A 46 16.98 -2.16 -3.89
C ARG A 46 17.24 -1.49 -5.22
N GLN A 47 16.18 -1.11 -5.94
CA GLN A 47 16.28 -0.40 -7.22
C GLN A 47 16.54 1.09 -7.07
N LYS A 48 16.71 1.58 -5.83
CA LYS A 48 17.06 2.97 -5.52
C LYS A 48 16.09 3.98 -6.12
N LYS A 49 14.79 3.66 -6.16
CA LYS A 49 13.75 4.61 -6.62
C LYS A 49 13.72 5.84 -5.72
N ARG A 50 13.37 7.01 -6.27
CA ARG A 50 13.40 8.29 -5.55
C ARG A 50 12.18 9.15 -5.85
N ASN A 51 11.95 10.09 -4.94
CA ASN A 51 10.99 11.19 -5.08
C ASN A 51 9.54 10.74 -5.32
N LEU A 52 9.17 9.54 -4.84
CA LEU A 52 7.81 9.05 -5.01
C LEU A 52 6.84 9.86 -4.14
N THR A 53 5.58 9.92 -4.58
CA THR A 53 4.46 10.42 -3.77
C THR A 53 3.51 9.28 -3.47
N ILE A 54 3.29 8.98 -2.20
CA ILE A 54 2.41 7.88 -1.78
C ILE A 54 1.09 8.42 -1.22
N TYR A 55 0.00 7.78 -1.64
CA TYR A 55 -1.34 7.98 -1.14
C TYR A 55 -1.81 6.71 -0.43
N THR A 56 -2.15 6.82 0.85
CA THR A 56 -2.68 5.71 1.65
C THR A 56 -3.54 6.26 2.79
N CYS A 57 -4.53 5.53 3.30
CA CYS A 57 -5.18 5.93 4.55
C CYS A 57 -4.22 5.83 5.72
N GLY A 58 -3.45 4.75 5.75
CA GLY A 58 -2.36 4.54 6.70
C GLY A 58 -1.66 3.22 6.42
N SER A 59 -0.39 3.18 6.77
CA SER A 59 0.44 1.98 6.68
C SER A 59 1.51 2.04 7.76
N GLU A 60 2.39 1.04 7.81
CA GLU A 60 3.19 0.76 9.00
C GLU A 60 4.70 0.76 8.65
N MET A 61 5.33 -0.40 8.75
CA MET A 61 6.77 -0.60 8.57
C MET A 61 7.23 -0.37 7.13
N ASP A 62 6.41 -0.67 6.14
CA ASP A 62 6.69 -0.45 4.73
C ASP A 62 6.92 1.03 4.41
N ILE A 63 6.03 1.92 4.82
CA ILE A 63 6.19 3.36 4.60
C ILE A 63 7.34 3.93 5.44
N ASP A 64 7.64 3.33 6.61
CA ASP A 64 8.82 3.69 7.40
C ASP A 64 10.14 3.27 6.71
N ILE A 65 10.17 2.09 6.10
CA ILE A 65 11.31 1.60 5.28
C ILE A 65 11.53 2.51 4.08
N LEU A 66 10.46 2.82 3.34
CA LEU A 66 10.52 3.70 2.16
C LEU A 66 11.04 5.10 2.52
N SER A 67 10.64 5.58 3.69
CA SER A 67 11.09 6.86 4.23
C SER A 67 12.56 6.82 4.65
N GLY A 68 12.97 5.78 5.39
CA GLY A 68 14.37 5.59 5.79
C GLY A 68 15.33 5.56 4.61
N ALA A 69 14.90 4.96 3.50
CA ALA A 69 15.68 4.82 2.27
C ALA A 69 15.61 6.03 1.31
N TYR A 70 14.90 7.09 1.68
CA TYR A 70 14.64 8.26 0.81
C TYR A 70 13.96 7.91 -0.52
N VAL A 71 13.17 6.84 -0.55
CA VAL A 71 12.40 6.47 -1.73
C VAL A 71 11.24 7.42 -1.95
N VAL A 72 10.58 7.82 -0.87
CA VAL A 72 9.41 8.69 -0.88
C VAL A 72 9.81 10.07 -0.40
N SER A 73 9.35 11.11 -1.10
CA SER A 73 9.50 12.51 -0.69
C SER A 73 8.20 13.09 -0.14
N ARG A 74 7.05 12.49 -0.48
CA ARG A 74 5.74 13.04 -0.12
C ARG A 74 4.74 11.96 0.22
N TYR A 75 3.94 12.23 1.24
CA TYR A 75 2.77 11.43 1.56
C TYR A 75 1.53 12.31 1.60
N GLU A 76 0.41 11.80 1.08
CA GLU A 76 -0.92 12.27 1.42
C GLU A 76 -1.63 11.12 2.14
N MET A 77 -1.89 11.27 3.44
CA MET A 77 -2.38 10.17 4.27
C MET A 77 -3.17 10.66 5.47
N ALA A 78 -3.77 9.72 6.21
CA ALA A 78 -4.48 10.04 7.45
C ALA A 78 -3.75 9.62 8.72
N PHE A 79 -2.90 8.60 8.65
CA PHE A 79 -2.19 8.09 9.81
C PHE A 79 -0.88 7.38 9.43
N TYR A 80 0.14 7.51 10.29
CA TYR A 80 1.34 6.68 10.27
C TYR A 80 1.81 6.39 11.70
N ALA A 81 2.10 5.13 11.98
CA ALA A 81 2.79 4.66 13.16
C ALA A 81 3.39 3.29 12.86
N ILE A 82 3.93 2.63 13.89
CA ILE A 82 3.93 1.18 13.97
C ILE A 82 2.92 0.84 15.08
N GLU A 83 1.69 0.56 14.69
CA GLU A 83 0.55 0.38 15.58
C GLU A 83 0.86 -0.58 16.73
N GLY A 84 0.45 -0.21 17.95
CA GLY A 84 0.76 -0.98 19.17
C GLY A 84 2.22 -0.90 19.65
N ILE A 85 3.11 -0.21 18.95
CA ILE A 85 4.52 -0.05 19.33
C ILE A 85 4.91 1.42 19.52
N GLY A 86 4.70 2.28 18.52
CA GLY A 86 5.07 3.70 18.62
C GLY A 86 5.10 4.42 17.28
N LEU A 87 5.58 5.67 17.27
CA LEU A 87 5.69 6.45 16.03
C LEU A 87 6.80 5.90 15.13
N ALA A 88 6.54 5.85 13.83
CA ALA A 88 7.47 5.35 12.81
C ALA A 88 8.80 6.14 12.83
N PRO A 89 9.93 5.52 13.24
CA PRO A 89 11.14 6.26 13.62
C PRO A 89 11.85 6.90 12.43
N ASN A 90 11.84 6.27 11.25
CA ASN A 90 12.45 6.83 10.06
C ASN A 90 11.61 7.97 9.49
N ILE A 91 10.28 7.84 9.46
CA ILE A 91 9.39 8.94 9.06
C ILE A 91 9.66 10.18 9.92
N GLN A 92 9.64 10.02 11.24
CA GLN A 92 9.92 11.12 12.19
C GLN A 92 11.28 11.77 11.93
N ARG A 93 12.30 10.97 11.66
CA ARG A 93 13.65 11.46 11.35
C ARG A 93 13.69 12.23 10.04
N ARG A 94 13.11 11.69 8.96
CA ARG A 94 13.12 12.33 7.64
C ARG A 94 12.25 13.58 7.54
N ILE A 95 11.17 13.66 8.32
CA ILE A 95 10.40 14.90 8.47
C ILE A 95 11.27 16.00 9.10
N ARG A 96 12.01 15.68 10.18
CA ARG A 96 12.90 16.66 10.85
C ARG A 96 14.04 17.13 9.97
N GLU A 97 14.52 16.28 9.06
CA GLU A 97 15.52 16.62 8.05
C GLU A 97 14.95 17.45 6.89
N GLY A 98 13.63 17.58 6.78
CA GLY A 98 12.98 18.23 5.63
C GLY A 98 13.00 17.39 4.35
N ALA A 99 13.34 16.10 4.45
CA ALA A 99 13.40 15.19 3.30
C ALA A 99 12.03 14.63 2.90
N ILE A 100 11.06 14.65 3.83
CA ILE A 100 9.70 14.16 3.61
C ILE A 100 8.68 15.20 4.06
N GLU A 101 7.69 15.43 3.20
CA GLU A 101 6.52 16.24 3.53
C GLU A 101 5.27 15.33 3.62
N ILE A 102 4.44 15.55 4.64
CA ILE A 102 3.16 14.83 4.82
C ILE A 102 2.01 15.82 4.74
N GLU A 103 1.04 15.57 3.88
CA GLU A 103 -0.22 16.30 3.84
C GLU A 103 -1.31 15.48 4.53
N ASP A 104 -1.72 15.93 5.72
CA ASP A 104 -2.66 15.20 6.58
C ASP A 104 -4.13 15.36 6.13
N TYR A 105 -4.84 14.26 6.00
CA TYR A 105 -6.29 14.23 5.80
C TYR A 105 -6.94 13.38 6.90
N THR A 106 -8.25 13.44 7.08
CA THR A 106 -8.92 12.41 7.90
C THR A 106 -9.01 11.09 7.12
N ASN A 107 -9.15 9.95 7.82
CA ASN A 107 -9.36 8.65 7.17
C ASN A 107 -10.52 8.69 6.16
N LEU A 108 -11.67 9.27 6.55
CA LEU A 108 -12.81 9.41 5.65
C LEU A 108 -12.49 10.30 4.43
N ALA A 109 -11.73 11.38 4.61
CA ALA A 109 -11.32 12.22 3.49
C ALA A 109 -10.44 11.43 2.52
N MET A 110 -9.44 10.67 2.98
CA MET A 110 -8.62 9.82 2.11
C MET A 110 -9.44 8.76 1.37
N ALA A 111 -10.29 8.01 2.09
CA ALA A 111 -11.17 7.00 1.49
C ALA A 111 -12.05 7.61 0.38
N LEU A 112 -12.67 8.76 0.63
CA LEU A 112 -13.46 9.45 -0.39
C LEU A 112 -12.60 9.94 -1.56
N ARG A 113 -11.37 10.39 -1.33
CA ARG A 113 -10.48 10.79 -2.43
C ARG A 113 -10.16 9.63 -3.37
N PHE A 114 -9.98 8.41 -2.85
CA PHE A 114 -9.84 7.20 -3.65
C PHE A 114 -11.14 6.86 -4.38
N LEU A 115 -12.28 6.89 -3.68
CA LEU A 115 -13.59 6.67 -4.29
C LEU A 115 -13.85 7.64 -5.45
N GLY A 116 -13.57 8.93 -5.28
CA GLY A 116 -13.72 9.91 -6.34
C GLY A 116 -12.79 9.64 -7.54
N GLY A 117 -11.59 9.12 -7.28
CA GLY A 117 -10.67 8.63 -8.30
C GLY A 117 -11.29 7.49 -9.11
N ALA A 118 -11.80 6.47 -8.42
CA ALA A 118 -12.47 5.31 -9.01
C ALA A 118 -13.73 5.68 -9.81
N LEU A 119 -14.48 6.70 -9.36
CA LEU A 119 -15.67 7.21 -10.06
C LEU A 119 -15.32 8.11 -11.25
N GLY A 120 -14.06 8.52 -11.42
CA GLY A 120 -13.66 9.46 -12.47
C GLY A 120 -14.13 10.90 -12.25
N VAL A 121 -14.55 11.26 -11.03
CA VAL A 121 -14.94 12.63 -10.67
C VAL A 121 -13.72 13.45 -10.23
N PRO A 122 -13.77 14.79 -10.29
CA PRO A 122 -12.62 15.63 -9.91
C PRO A 122 -12.49 15.85 -8.39
N PHE A 123 -13.57 15.73 -7.63
CA PHE A 123 -13.59 15.95 -6.19
C PHE A 123 -14.72 15.17 -5.51
N MET A 124 -14.64 15.04 -4.19
CA MET A 124 -15.69 14.46 -3.36
C MET A 124 -16.14 15.44 -2.26
N PRO A 125 -17.45 15.56 -1.99
CA PRO A 125 -17.98 16.32 -0.87
C PRO A 125 -17.96 15.51 0.44
N LEU A 126 -17.67 16.16 1.56
CA LEU A 126 -17.77 15.57 2.91
C LEU A 126 -17.91 16.64 4.00
N LYS A 127 -18.38 16.21 5.19
CA LYS A 127 -18.37 17.05 6.41
C LYS A 127 -17.12 16.86 7.28
N SER A 128 -16.41 15.73 7.14
CA SER A 128 -15.15 15.50 7.87
C SER A 128 -14.13 16.60 7.53
N MET A 129 -13.16 16.83 8.42
CA MET A 129 -12.25 17.99 8.44
C MET A 129 -12.87 19.33 8.88
N LEU A 130 -14.19 19.54 8.80
CA LEU A 130 -14.83 20.75 9.35
C LEU A 130 -14.53 20.86 10.86
N GLY A 131 -14.23 22.09 11.30
CA GLY A 131 -13.93 22.37 12.71
C GLY A 131 -12.54 21.91 13.17
N THR A 132 -11.72 21.35 12.28
CA THR A 132 -10.33 20.97 12.57
C THR A 132 -9.35 21.95 11.93
N ASP A 133 -8.10 21.93 12.37
CA ASP A 133 -7.03 22.72 11.75
C ASP A 133 -6.56 22.13 10.41
N LEU A 134 -6.95 20.90 10.05
CA LEU A 134 -6.60 20.22 8.79
C LEU A 134 -6.99 21.01 7.53
N LEU A 135 -8.03 21.84 7.60
CA LEU A 135 -8.43 22.73 6.49
C LEU A 135 -7.45 23.90 6.31
N SER A 136 -6.91 24.40 7.42
CA SER A 136 -6.00 25.55 7.46
C SER A 136 -4.54 25.16 7.30
N LYS A 137 -4.15 23.99 7.79
CA LYS A 137 -2.79 23.46 7.75
C LYS A 137 -2.58 22.75 6.43
N LYS A 138 -1.80 23.39 5.56
CA LYS A 138 -1.36 22.89 4.26
C LYS A 138 0.16 22.80 4.30
N ARG A 139 0.73 21.67 3.84
CA ARG A 139 2.18 21.50 3.70
C ARG A 139 2.59 21.81 2.27
N PHE A 140 2.35 20.87 1.36
CA PHE A 140 2.74 20.99 -0.04
C PHE A 140 1.53 21.01 -1.00
N ARG A 141 0.30 20.91 -0.49
CA ARG A 141 -0.94 20.92 -1.28
C ARG A 141 -1.73 22.22 -1.11
N PRO A 142 -1.49 23.27 -1.92
CA PRO A 142 -2.25 24.52 -1.83
C PRO A 142 -3.77 24.34 -1.97
N LYS A 143 -4.20 23.45 -2.87
CA LYS A 143 -5.60 23.07 -3.09
C LYS A 143 -5.92 21.73 -2.42
N LYS A 144 -5.67 21.66 -1.11
CA LYS A 144 -5.95 20.50 -0.26
C LYS A 144 -7.44 20.24 -0.11
N ALA A 145 -8.19 21.28 0.19
CA ALA A 145 -9.63 21.24 0.42
C ALA A 145 -10.24 22.63 0.18
N GLU A 146 -11.49 22.67 -0.24
CA GLU A 146 -12.27 23.91 -0.44
C GLU A 146 -13.61 23.82 0.28
N LEU A 147 -14.14 24.95 0.76
CA LEU A 147 -15.46 25.01 1.38
C LEU A 147 -16.48 25.55 0.39
N ILE A 148 -17.63 24.89 0.30
CA ILE A 148 -18.78 25.38 -0.44
C ILE A 148 -20.05 25.31 0.40
N GLU A 149 -21.07 26.04 -0.03
CA GLU A 149 -22.43 25.88 0.46
C GLU A 149 -23.15 24.86 -0.42
N CYS A 150 -23.78 23.86 0.18
CA CYS A 150 -24.55 22.85 -0.54
C CYS A 150 -25.74 23.53 -1.22
N PRO A 151 -25.88 23.44 -2.55
CA PRO A 151 -26.92 24.15 -3.29
C PRO A 151 -28.35 23.63 -3.00
N PHE A 152 -28.48 22.47 -2.36
CA PHE A 152 -29.77 21.87 -2.01
C PHE A 152 -30.19 22.12 -0.56
N THR A 153 -29.23 22.29 0.35
CA THR A 153 -29.51 22.35 1.79
C THR A 153 -29.00 23.62 2.47
N GLY A 154 -28.15 24.42 1.82
CA GLY A 154 -27.50 25.59 2.42
C GLY A 154 -26.40 25.22 3.43
N GLU A 155 -26.11 23.92 3.64
CA GLU A 155 -25.10 23.50 4.61
C GLU A 155 -23.68 23.71 4.06
N LYS A 156 -22.76 24.13 4.92
CA LYS A 156 -21.33 24.17 4.57
C LYS A 156 -20.76 22.75 4.48
N ILE A 157 -20.08 22.46 3.38
CA ILE A 157 -19.41 21.18 3.14
C ILE A 157 -17.98 21.40 2.62
N VAL A 158 -17.12 20.41 2.84
CA VAL A 158 -15.74 20.38 2.35
C VAL A 158 -15.69 19.60 1.06
N LEU A 159 -14.98 20.12 0.06
CA LEU A 159 -14.60 19.41 -1.15
C LEU A 159 -13.12 19.01 -1.04
N VAL A 160 -12.81 17.74 -1.30
CA VAL A 160 -11.44 17.24 -1.41
C VAL A 160 -11.17 16.76 -2.84
N PRO A 161 -9.97 17.02 -3.40
CA PRO A 161 -9.65 16.59 -4.75
C PRO A 161 -9.46 15.07 -4.80
N SER A 162 -10.04 14.44 -5.81
CA SER A 162 -9.87 13.01 -6.05
C SER A 162 -8.41 12.65 -6.35
N VAL A 163 -7.99 11.46 -5.91
CA VAL A 163 -6.64 10.94 -6.16
C VAL A 163 -6.68 10.09 -7.43
N ARG A 164 -5.72 10.31 -8.33
CA ARG A 164 -5.54 9.55 -9.58
C ARG A 164 -4.06 9.23 -9.75
N PRO A 165 -3.56 8.19 -9.04
CA PRO A 165 -2.15 7.87 -9.03
C PRO A 165 -1.73 7.26 -10.37
N ASP A 166 -0.44 7.32 -10.67
CA ASP A 166 0.13 6.69 -11.86
C ASP A 166 0.10 5.17 -11.74
N PHE A 167 0.34 4.65 -10.53
CA PHE A 167 0.21 3.23 -10.23
C PHE A 167 -0.55 3.00 -8.93
N SER A 168 -1.30 1.89 -8.88
CA SER A 168 -1.88 1.36 -7.66
C SER A 168 -1.22 0.03 -7.34
N ILE A 169 -0.63 -0.07 -6.15
CA ILE A 169 0.06 -1.27 -5.67
C ILE A 169 -0.82 -1.93 -4.60
N VAL A 170 -1.31 -3.13 -4.89
CA VAL A 170 -2.21 -3.88 -4.01
C VAL A 170 -1.66 -5.28 -3.81
N HIS A 171 -1.72 -5.81 -2.59
CA HIS A 171 -1.35 -7.19 -2.30
C HIS A 171 -2.57 -8.06 -2.01
N ALA A 172 -3.06 -8.82 -2.98
CA ALA A 172 -4.21 -9.70 -2.83
C ALA A 172 -3.88 -11.07 -2.19
N SER A 173 -4.92 -11.78 -1.74
CA SER A 173 -4.78 -13.17 -1.29
C SER A 173 -4.42 -14.08 -2.48
N ARG A 174 -5.22 -13.99 -3.55
CA ARG A 174 -5.05 -14.81 -4.76
C ARG A 174 -5.52 -14.07 -5.99
N VAL A 175 -4.97 -14.45 -7.13
CA VAL A 175 -5.25 -13.81 -8.42
C VAL A 175 -5.07 -14.83 -9.53
N ASP A 176 -5.80 -14.70 -10.63
CA ASP A 176 -5.47 -15.46 -11.84
C ASP A 176 -4.46 -14.74 -12.74
N LYS A 177 -3.96 -15.42 -13.77
CA LYS A 177 -3.01 -14.82 -14.73
C LYS A 177 -3.58 -13.62 -15.50
N GLU A 178 -4.90 -13.47 -15.56
CA GLU A 178 -5.57 -12.34 -16.23
C GLU A 178 -5.66 -11.12 -15.32
N GLY A 179 -5.52 -11.28 -14.01
CA GLY A 179 -5.60 -10.23 -13.01
C GLY A 179 -6.93 -10.15 -12.26
N ASN A 180 -7.78 -11.18 -12.31
CA ASN A 180 -8.97 -11.23 -11.45
C ASN A 180 -8.55 -11.56 -10.02
N ALA A 181 -8.59 -10.57 -9.13
CA ALA A 181 -8.07 -10.71 -7.78
C ALA A 181 -9.16 -10.85 -6.71
N GLN A 182 -8.90 -11.75 -5.77
CA GLN A 182 -9.71 -11.99 -4.58
C GLN A 182 -8.91 -11.62 -3.32
N ILE A 183 -9.57 -10.96 -2.37
CA ILE A 183 -8.98 -10.50 -1.13
C ILE A 183 -9.81 -11.01 0.04
N ASP A 184 -9.20 -11.87 0.86
CA ASP A 184 -9.81 -12.34 2.09
C ASP A 184 -9.65 -11.31 3.22
N GLY A 185 -10.59 -11.33 4.18
CA GLY A 185 -10.58 -10.41 5.32
C GLY A 185 -10.86 -8.96 4.93
N ILE A 186 -10.20 -8.02 5.64
CA ILE A 186 -10.38 -6.58 5.46
C ILE A 186 -9.70 -6.13 4.17
N LYS A 187 -10.48 -5.41 3.36
CA LYS A 187 -10.08 -4.93 2.04
C LYS A 187 -9.53 -3.51 2.10
N GLY A 188 -9.90 -2.75 3.14
CA GLY A 188 -9.56 -1.33 3.24
C GLY A 188 -10.03 -0.59 2.01
N GLU A 189 -9.19 0.33 1.53
CA GLU A 189 -9.40 1.13 0.34
C GLU A 189 -8.83 0.49 -0.94
N ASP A 190 -8.43 -0.79 -0.91
CA ASP A 190 -7.78 -1.43 -2.06
C ASP A 190 -8.67 -1.47 -3.31
N ILE A 191 -9.99 -1.58 -3.14
CA ILE A 191 -10.92 -1.64 -4.27
C ILE A 191 -10.96 -0.28 -4.99
N GLU A 192 -11.22 0.79 -4.24
CA GLU A 192 -11.29 2.15 -4.77
C GLU A 192 -9.91 2.62 -5.24
N GLY A 193 -8.87 2.35 -4.46
CA GLY A 193 -7.49 2.69 -4.78
C GLY A 193 -6.97 2.00 -6.03
N ALA A 194 -7.27 0.71 -6.23
CA ALA A 194 -6.96 0.02 -7.48
C ALA A 194 -7.65 0.68 -8.67
N ARG A 195 -8.96 0.97 -8.57
CA ARG A 195 -9.73 1.57 -9.66
C ARG A 195 -9.36 3.02 -9.95
N ALA A 196 -8.78 3.72 -8.98
CA ALA A 196 -8.32 5.10 -9.15
C ALA A 196 -7.01 5.22 -9.95
N GLY A 197 -6.17 4.17 -9.95
CA GLY A 197 -4.86 4.15 -10.59
C GLY A 197 -4.92 4.06 -12.10
N LYS A 198 -3.97 4.69 -12.79
CA LYS A 198 -3.81 4.53 -14.25
C LYS A 198 -3.31 3.14 -14.63
N LYS A 199 -2.47 2.54 -13.78
CA LYS A 199 -1.97 1.17 -13.89
C LYS A 199 -2.10 0.47 -12.55
N VAL A 200 -2.51 -0.79 -12.54
CA VAL A 200 -2.63 -1.57 -11.29
C VAL A 200 -1.67 -2.74 -11.34
N ILE A 201 -0.86 -2.85 -10.28
CA ILE A 201 0.05 -3.96 -10.04
C ILE A 201 -0.47 -4.72 -8.82
N ILE A 202 -0.80 -5.99 -9.01
CA ILE A 202 -1.25 -6.87 -7.95
C ILE A 202 -0.11 -7.81 -7.57
N LEU A 203 0.33 -7.76 -6.31
CA LEU A 203 1.06 -8.84 -5.68
C LEU A 203 0.03 -9.85 -5.16
N ALA A 204 0.33 -11.14 -5.17
CA ALA A 204 -0.54 -12.15 -4.58
C ALA A 204 0.24 -13.27 -3.91
N GLU A 205 -0.33 -13.84 -2.86
CA GLU A 205 0.24 -15.00 -2.17
C GLU A 205 0.23 -16.26 -3.05
N GLU A 206 -0.76 -16.39 -3.93
CA GLU A 206 -0.83 -17.48 -4.90
C GLU A 206 -1.49 -17.03 -6.22
N ILE A 207 -1.01 -17.62 -7.32
CA ILE A 207 -1.70 -17.55 -8.61
C ILE A 207 -2.54 -18.81 -8.78
N VAL A 208 -3.84 -18.62 -9.03
CA VAL A 208 -4.80 -19.72 -9.23
C VAL A 208 -5.29 -19.75 -10.67
N ASP A 209 -5.85 -20.90 -11.08
CA ASP A 209 -6.49 -21.02 -12.38
C ASP A 209 -7.73 -20.11 -12.46
N THR A 210 -7.99 -19.56 -13.66
CA THR A 210 -9.14 -18.68 -13.89
C THR A 210 -10.46 -19.39 -13.57
N GLU A 211 -10.55 -20.70 -13.77
CA GLU A 211 -11.70 -21.54 -13.38
C GLU A 211 -11.96 -21.50 -11.87
N PHE A 212 -10.91 -21.45 -11.05
CA PHE A 212 -11.04 -21.32 -9.60
C PHE A 212 -11.72 -19.99 -9.24
N ILE A 213 -11.26 -18.89 -9.84
CA ILE A 213 -11.85 -17.56 -9.64
C ILE A 213 -13.32 -17.55 -10.11
N ARG A 214 -13.59 -18.12 -11.28
CA ARG A 214 -14.94 -18.20 -11.86
C ARG A 214 -15.90 -19.08 -11.06
N ALA A 215 -15.39 -20.03 -10.27
CA ALA A 215 -16.21 -20.84 -9.37
C ALA A 215 -16.73 -20.04 -8.15
N GLN A 216 -16.08 -18.92 -7.80
CA GLN A 216 -16.47 -18.02 -6.71
C GLN A 216 -16.41 -16.55 -7.19
N PRO A 217 -17.22 -16.19 -8.20
CA PRO A 217 -17.08 -14.91 -8.89
C PRO A 217 -17.42 -13.72 -7.98
N ASP A 218 -18.28 -13.91 -6.98
CA ASP A 218 -18.68 -12.94 -5.96
C ASP A 218 -17.53 -12.49 -5.05
N GLN A 219 -16.46 -13.27 -4.96
CA GLN A 219 -15.26 -12.90 -4.20
C GLN A 219 -14.27 -12.04 -5.00
N THR A 220 -14.49 -11.87 -6.31
CA THR A 220 -13.59 -11.07 -7.17
C THR A 220 -13.84 -9.58 -6.93
N VAL A 221 -12.90 -8.92 -6.26
CA VAL A 221 -13.05 -7.52 -5.83
C VAL A 221 -12.38 -6.54 -6.78
N ILE A 222 -11.30 -6.97 -7.43
CA ILE A 222 -10.59 -6.21 -8.46
C ILE A 222 -10.60 -7.05 -9.74
N PRO A 223 -11.51 -6.76 -10.68
CA PRO A 223 -11.58 -7.46 -11.97
C PRO A 223 -10.37 -7.16 -12.86
N ASN A 224 -10.05 -8.10 -13.75
CA ASN A 224 -8.91 -8.03 -14.66
C ASN A 224 -8.84 -6.73 -15.50
N ILE A 225 -9.97 -6.09 -15.80
CA ILE A 225 -10.03 -4.87 -16.62
C ILE A 225 -9.26 -3.69 -16.01
N TYR A 226 -9.06 -3.67 -14.68
CA TYR A 226 -8.26 -2.65 -14.01
C TYR A 226 -6.79 -3.05 -13.91
N VAL A 227 -6.50 -4.35 -13.97
CA VAL A 227 -5.19 -4.92 -13.67
C VAL A 227 -4.28 -4.87 -14.88
N SER A 228 -3.12 -4.25 -14.70
CA SER A 228 -2.07 -4.17 -15.72
C SER A 228 -1.07 -5.31 -15.57
N HIS A 229 -0.68 -5.63 -14.33
CA HIS A 229 0.35 -6.63 -14.04
C HIS A 229 0.05 -7.43 -12.78
N VAL A 230 0.44 -8.69 -12.80
CA VAL A 230 0.32 -9.65 -11.70
C VAL A 230 1.70 -10.15 -11.29
N VAL A 231 1.96 -10.19 -9.99
CA VAL A 231 3.22 -10.70 -9.40
C VAL A 231 2.88 -11.76 -8.38
N GLU A 232 3.31 -12.99 -8.62
CA GLU A 232 3.32 -14.03 -7.59
C GLU A 232 4.37 -13.69 -6.55
N CYS A 233 3.94 -13.45 -5.31
CA CYS A 233 4.82 -13.01 -4.23
C CYS A 233 4.37 -13.61 -2.88
N PRO A 234 4.54 -14.93 -2.66
CA PRO A 234 4.25 -15.55 -1.38
C PRO A 234 5.05 -14.89 -0.26
N TRP A 235 4.43 -14.73 0.91
CA TRP A 235 4.96 -13.97 2.04
C TRP A 235 5.26 -12.51 1.70
N GLY A 236 4.57 -11.95 0.69
CA GLY A 236 4.87 -10.62 0.15
C GLY A 236 4.59 -9.48 1.11
N SER A 237 3.79 -9.73 2.16
CA SER A 237 3.54 -8.77 3.23
C SER A 237 4.39 -9.01 4.48
N TYR A 238 5.20 -10.08 4.55
CA TYR A 238 6.02 -10.33 5.74
C TYR A 238 6.89 -9.10 6.06
N PRO A 239 6.99 -8.64 7.33
CA PRO A 239 6.56 -9.30 8.58
C PRO A 239 5.12 -9.02 9.00
N MET A 240 4.34 -8.34 8.17
CA MET A 240 2.92 -8.01 8.41
C MET A 240 2.03 -9.21 8.06
N MET A 241 0.72 -9.14 8.33
CA MET A 241 -0.17 -10.30 8.17
C MET A 241 -0.87 -10.35 6.81
N VAL A 242 -1.24 -11.57 6.39
CA VAL A 242 -2.19 -11.82 5.30
C VAL A 242 -3.23 -12.81 5.80
N TYR A 243 -4.47 -12.33 5.97
CA TYR A 243 -5.58 -13.11 6.51
C TYR A 243 -5.75 -14.45 5.77
N ASN A 244 -5.91 -15.56 6.53
CA ASN A 244 -5.92 -16.97 6.06
C ASN A 244 -4.58 -17.54 5.58
N TYR A 245 -3.51 -16.76 5.45
CA TYR A 245 -2.20 -17.24 5.01
C TYR A 245 -1.21 -17.28 6.17
N TYR A 246 -1.04 -16.16 6.87
CA TYR A 246 -0.11 -16.05 8.00
C TYR A 246 -0.34 -14.79 8.85
N ASP A 247 0.05 -14.89 10.13
CA ASP A 247 0.01 -13.80 11.10
C ASP A 247 1.27 -12.93 11.05
N TYR A 248 1.22 -11.75 11.69
CA TYR A 248 2.36 -10.84 11.76
C TYR A 248 3.48 -11.36 12.67
N ASP A 249 4.73 -11.13 12.27
CA ASP A 249 5.91 -11.46 13.07
C ASP A 249 6.23 -10.31 14.04
N MET A 250 5.51 -10.26 15.16
CA MET A 250 5.68 -9.19 16.16
C MET A 250 7.09 -9.11 16.73
N GLU A 251 7.83 -10.22 16.75
CA GLU A 251 9.23 -10.23 17.19
C GLU A 251 10.12 -9.50 16.18
N HIS A 252 9.98 -9.78 14.89
CA HIS A 252 10.71 -9.07 13.84
C HIS A 252 10.32 -7.59 13.78
N ILE A 253 9.03 -7.26 13.94
CA ILE A 253 8.56 -5.88 13.95
C ILE A 253 9.13 -5.10 15.13
N ARG A 254 9.14 -5.68 16.34
CA ARG A 254 9.79 -5.05 17.51
C ARG A 254 11.29 -4.89 17.34
N ARG A 255 11.97 -5.91 16.79
CA ARG A 255 13.41 -5.83 16.46
C ARG A 255 13.68 -4.67 15.49
N TYR A 256 12.90 -4.58 14.41
CA TYR A 256 12.98 -3.49 13.47
C TYR A 256 12.80 -2.13 14.16
N TYR A 257 11.72 -1.98 14.93
CA TYR A 257 11.42 -0.71 15.60
C TYR A 257 12.53 -0.27 16.55
N GLU A 258 13.00 -1.17 17.42
CA GLU A 258 14.07 -0.87 18.37
C GLU A 258 15.37 -0.51 17.66
N GLN A 259 15.72 -1.24 16.60
CA GLN A 259 16.91 -0.98 15.81
C GLN A 259 16.82 0.35 15.05
N CYS A 260 15.66 0.70 14.48
CA CYS A 260 15.51 1.88 13.63
C CYS A 260 15.32 3.21 14.37
N LYS A 261 15.37 3.19 15.72
CA LYS A 261 15.37 4.42 16.55
C LYS A 261 16.53 5.36 16.21
N THR A 262 17.64 4.85 15.69
CA THR A 262 18.78 5.66 15.23
C THR A 262 19.03 5.49 13.74
N GLU A 263 19.73 6.46 13.13
CA GLU A 263 20.11 6.38 11.71
C GLU A 263 21.05 5.19 11.47
N GLU A 264 22.02 4.97 12.34
CA GLU A 264 22.98 3.87 12.21
C GLU A 264 22.29 2.51 12.30
N GLY A 265 21.29 2.38 13.19
CA GLY A 265 20.52 1.15 13.32
C GLY A 265 19.65 0.88 12.10
N TRP A 266 18.99 1.92 11.57
CA TRP A 266 18.28 1.85 10.29
C TRP A 266 19.20 1.41 9.14
N GLN A 267 20.38 2.04 8.99
CA GLN A 267 21.32 1.68 7.91
C GLN A 267 21.74 0.22 8.00
N LYS A 268 22.05 -0.27 9.21
CA LYS A 268 22.34 -1.70 9.44
C LYS A 268 21.17 -2.60 9.07
N TYR A 269 19.93 -2.22 9.43
CA TYR A 269 18.75 -3.00 9.09
C TYR A 269 18.55 -3.08 7.57
N CYS A 270 18.64 -1.92 6.91
CA CYS A 270 18.50 -1.80 5.47
C CYS A 270 19.57 -2.63 4.73
N GLU A 271 20.82 -2.55 5.17
CA GLU A 271 21.90 -3.40 4.66
C GLU A 271 21.59 -4.88 4.86
N GLU A 272 21.28 -5.28 6.09
CA GLU A 272 21.12 -6.67 6.46
C GLU A 272 19.93 -7.35 5.78
N TYR A 273 18.76 -6.71 5.73
CA TYR A 273 17.53 -7.35 5.28
C TYR A 273 17.10 -6.95 3.88
N ILE A 274 17.56 -5.82 3.35
CA ILE A 274 17.06 -5.26 2.09
C ILE A 274 18.13 -5.24 1.01
N THR A 275 19.22 -4.49 1.19
CA THR A 275 20.19 -4.24 0.11
C THR A 275 21.26 -5.32 -0.04
N SER A 276 21.51 -6.14 0.98
CA SER A 276 22.35 -7.35 0.85
C SER A 276 21.61 -8.57 0.30
N THR A 277 20.29 -8.48 0.08
CA THR A 277 19.49 -9.55 -0.51
C THR A 277 19.15 -9.19 -1.96
N ASP A 278 19.33 -10.13 -2.89
CA ASP A 278 19.07 -9.88 -4.32
C ASP A 278 17.59 -9.97 -4.70
N SER A 279 16.75 -10.54 -3.84
CA SER A 279 15.34 -10.82 -4.10
C SER A 279 14.52 -10.96 -2.83
N HIS A 280 13.17 -10.94 -2.98
CA HIS A 280 12.25 -11.28 -1.88
C HIS A 280 12.51 -12.69 -1.34
N THR A 281 12.78 -13.66 -2.22
CA THR A 281 13.10 -15.03 -1.81
C THR A 281 14.37 -15.11 -0.96
N ASP A 282 15.42 -14.34 -1.28
CA ASP A 282 16.65 -14.33 -0.48
C ASP A 282 16.46 -13.66 0.87
N PHE A 283 15.61 -12.63 0.94
CA PHE A 283 15.15 -12.08 2.20
C PHE A 283 14.41 -13.13 3.05
N LEU A 284 13.47 -13.89 2.48
CA LEU A 284 12.77 -14.95 3.21
C LEU A 284 13.70 -16.08 3.67
N LYS A 285 14.71 -16.45 2.86
CA LYS A 285 15.75 -17.43 3.29
C LYS A 285 16.51 -16.94 4.53
N LYS A 286 16.77 -15.63 4.62
CA LYS A 286 17.43 -15.01 5.76
C LYS A 286 16.57 -15.03 7.02
N ILE A 287 15.26 -14.86 6.89
CA ILE A 287 14.30 -15.04 7.99
C ILE A 287 14.27 -16.48 8.48
N GLY A 288 14.30 -17.43 7.53
CA GLY A 288 14.32 -18.86 7.81
C GLY A 288 12.94 -19.51 7.72
N MET A 289 12.88 -20.67 7.06
CA MET A 289 11.63 -21.38 6.80
C MET A 289 10.92 -21.86 8.07
N GLU A 290 11.67 -22.21 9.12
CA GLU A 290 11.10 -22.64 10.40
C GLU A 290 10.23 -21.52 11.00
N ARG A 291 10.78 -20.29 11.09
CA ARG A 291 10.04 -19.12 11.56
C ARG A 291 8.81 -18.82 10.71
N LEU A 292 8.94 -18.85 9.39
CA LEU A 292 7.80 -18.62 8.49
C LEU A 292 6.70 -19.67 8.71
N MET A 293 7.05 -20.96 8.89
CA MET A 293 6.04 -21.99 9.13
C MET A 293 5.33 -21.86 10.48
N GLU A 294 5.97 -21.28 11.50
CA GLU A 294 5.31 -20.97 12.77
C GLU A 294 4.19 -19.94 12.63
N LEU A 295 4.37 -18.98 11.73
CA LEU A 295 3.45 -17.86 11.48
C LEU A 295 2.28 -18.24 10.56
N LYS A 296 2.33 -19.39 9.88
CA LYS A 296 1.23 -19.81 8.99
C LYS A 296 -0.07 -19.94 9.77
N ALA A 297 -1.14 -19.40 9.18
CA ALA A 297 -2.47 -19.48 9.75
C ALA A 297 -2.90 -20.93 9.97
N LYS A 298 -3.44 -21.23 11.16
CA LYS A 298 -3.87 -22.59 11.53
C LYS A 298 -5.37 -22.67 11.65
N LYS A 299 -6.00 -23.34 10.68
CA LYS A 299 -7.44 -23.64 10.72
C LYS A 299 -7.82 -24.29 12.07
N PRO A 300 -8.94 -23.90 12.68
CA PRO A 300 -9.99 -23.03 12.14
C PRO A 300 -9.74 -21.53 12.27
N LEU A 301 -8.64 -21.11 12.90
CA LEU A 301 -8.31 -19.69 13.06
C LEU A 301 -7.64 -19.14 11.78
N PRO A 302 -7.91 -17.88 11.41
CA PRO A 302 -7.35 -17.26 10.21
C PRO A 302 -5.95 -16.64 10.43
N TYR A 303 -5.33 -16.90 11.59
CA TYR A 303 -4.01 -16.46 12.04
C TYR A 303 -3.29 -17.60 12.75
#